data_AF-G5BPW1-F1
#
_entry.id   AF-G5BPW1-F1
#
_cell.length_a   1.000
_cell.length_b   1.000
_cell.length_c   1.000
_cell.angle_alpha   90.00
_cell.angle_beta   90.00
_cell.angle_gamma   90.00
#
_symmetry.space_group_name_H-M   'P 1'
#
loop_
_entity.id
_entity.type
_entity.pdbx_description
1 polymer ?
#
loop_
_entity_poly.entity_id
_entity_poly.type
_entity_poly.pdbx_seq_one_letter_code
_entity_poly.pdbx_strand_id
1 'polypeptide(L)'
;MPRSSRNPRDPCILSEDMAYNTRPRRCKLLCQKLVEKTVILVLCAFGFWLFSMHIPSKMEIWQDNSINSPLQSLRLYQEKVRHHTGEIQDLRGSVNQLIAKLKEMEAMSDEQKMAQKIMKMIQGDYIEKPDFALKSIGKWPPRPPQPTSSILRGATIDFEHTSATYNHDKARSYWNWIRLWNYAQPPDVILEPNMTPGNCWAFVGDRGQVTIRLAQKVYLSNLTLQHIPKTISLSGSLDTAPKDFIIYGMESSPGEEVFLGAFQFQPENTIQMFPLQNHQPRAFGAVKVKISSNWGNPRFTCLYRVRVHGSVAPPTQNPALKE
;
A
#
# COMPACT_ATOMS: atom_id res chain seq x y z
N MET A 1 -78.24 -36.73 19.58
CA MET A 1 -79.02 -36.47 20.82
C MET A 1 -80.31 -37.28 20.75
N PRO A 2 -80.74 -37.96 21.82
CA PRO A 2 -79.98 -38.48 22.97
C PRO A 2 -79.38 -39.86 22.54
N ARG A 3 -79.21 -40.96 23.32
CA ARG A 3 -79.16 -41.21 24.79
C ARG A 3 -78.11 -42.31 25.08
N SER A 4 -78.07 -42.84 26.31
CA SER A 4 -77.12 -43.82 26.85
C SER A 4 -77.78 -45.16 27.16
N SER A 5 -77.04 -46.28 27.13
CA SER A 5 -76.78 -47.10 28.35
C SER A 5 -76.08 -48.45 28.09
N ARG A 6 -74.98 -48.73 28.80
CA ARG A 6 -74.72 -50.05 29.43
C ARG A 6 -73.61 -49.99 30.49
N ASN A 7 -73.87 -50.58 31.65
CA ASN A 7 -72.97 -50.85 32.80
C ASN A 7 -73.77 -51.78 33.76
N PRO A 8 -73.22 -52.44 34.80
CA PRO A 8 -71.85 -52.89 35.08
C PRO A 8 -71.75 -54.44 35.25
N ARG A 9 -70.55 -54.96 35.57
CA ARG A 9 -70.37 -56.01 36.61
C ARG A 9 -68.88 -56.32 36.95
N ASP A 10 -68.46 -55.85 38.12
CA ASP A 10 -67.33 -56.34 38.93
C ASP A 10 -67.78 -57.61 39.73
N PRO A 11 -67.05 -58.21 40.72
CA PRO A 11 -65.82 -57.76 41.42
C PRO A 11 -64.79 -58.85 41.87
N CYS A 12 -63.88 -58.45 42.77
CA CYS A 12 -63.04 -59.21 43.74
C CYS A 12 -61.59 -59.60 43.33
N ILE A 13 -60.56 -59.53 44.20
CA ILE A 13 -60.45 -59.03 45.60
C ILE A 13 -58.99 -58.58 45.93
N LEU A 14 -58.79 -57.94 47.11
CA LEU A 14 -57.58 -57.40 47.81
C LEU A 14 -56.18 -57.97 47.44
N SER A 15 -55.10 -57.16 47.38
CA SER A 15 -54.28 -56.54 48.49
C SER A 15 -53.42 -57.56 49.28
N GLU A 16 -52.18 -57.29 49.72
CA GLU A 16 -51.39 -56.06 49.98
C GLU A 16 -49.87 -56.39 49.74
N ASP A 17 -48.76 -55.63 49.92
CA ASP A 17 -48.40 -54.29 50.46
C ASP A 17 -46.97 -53.86 49.95
N MET A 18 -46.45 -52.70 50.39
CA MET A 18 -45.05 -52.30 50.63
C MET A 18 -43.97 -52.32 49.50
N ALA A 19 -43.62 -51.13 48.98
CA ALA A 19 -42.22 -50.69 48.72
C ALA A 19 -42.06 -49.18 48.37
N TYR A 20 -42.17 -48.32 49.38
CA TYR A 20 -41.74 -46.91 49.49
C TYR A 20 -41.19 -46.12 48.26
N ASN A 21 -41.90 -45.03 47.91
CA ASN A 21 -41.55 -44.04 46.88
C ASN A 21 -40.45 -43.05 47.34
N THR A 22 -39.26 -43.02 46.68
CA THR A 22 -38.31 -41.86 46.77
C THR A 22 -37.16 -41.90 45.74
N ARG A 23 -37.34 -41.35 44.52
CA ARG A 23 -36.16 -41.06 43.64
C ARG A 23 -36.18 -39.92 42.60
N PRO A 24 -37.26 -39.19 42.26
CA PRO A 24 -37.22 -38.20 41.16
C PRO A 24 -36.66 -36.80 41.52
N ARG A 25 -36.50 -36.45 42.80
CA ARG A 25 -36.07 -35.08 43.20
C ARG A 25 -34.55 -34.85 43.30
N ARG A 26 -33.73 -35.88 43.56
CA ARG A 26 -32.27 -35.71 43.76
C ARG A 26 -31.53 -35.30 42.49
N CYS A 27 -31.83 -35.90 41.33
CA CYS A 27 -31.08 -35.61 40.10
C CYS A 27 -31.26 -34.17 39.60
N LYS A 28 -32.49 -33.61 39.62
CA LYS A 28 -32.69 -32.20 39.23
C LYS A 28 -31.90 -31.23 40.11
N LEU A 29 -31.88 -31.46 41.44
CA LEU A 29 -31.12 -30.63 42.37
C LEU A 29 -29.59 -30.77 42.19
N LEU A 30 -29.11 -31.97 41.85
CA LEU A 30 -27.69 -32.22 41.53
C LEU A 30 -27.28 -31.55 40.22
N CYS A 31 -28.08 -31.68 39.15
CA CYS A 31 -27.82 -31.01 37.88
C CYS A 31 -27.85 -29.47 38.03
N GLN A 32 -28.81 -28.93 38.80
CA GLN A 32 -28.86 -27.50 39.10
C GLN A 32 -27.59 -27.03 39.82
N LYS A 33 -27.14 -27.73 40.87
CA LYS A 33 -25.90 -27.41 41.59
C LYS A 33 -24.63 -27.63 40.77
N LEU A 34 -24.65 -28.51 39.77
CA LEU A 34 -23.56 -28.67 38.81
C LEU A 34 -23.48 -27.49 37.84
N VAL A 35 -24.61 -27.09 37.23
CA VAL A 35 -24.69 -25.93 36.33
C VAL A 35 -24.32 -24.63 37.06
N GLU A 36 -24.82 -24.44 38.28
CA GLU A 36 -24.49 -23.31 39.15
C GLU A 36 -22.97 -23.23 39.41
N LYS A 37 -22.34 -24.37 39.74
CA LYS A 37 -20.88 -24.45 39.95
C LYS A 37 -20.07 -24.24 38.66
N THR A 38 -20.52 -24.72 37.50
CA THR A 38 -19.80 -24.47 36.24
C THR A 38 -19.92 -23.02 35.79
N VAL A 39 -21.08 -22.37 35.99
CA VAL A 39 -21.24 -20.93 35.74
C VAL A 39 -20.32 -20.11 36.65
N ILE A 40 -20.23 -20.43 37.95
CA ILE A 40 -19.29 -19.78 38.87
C ILE A 40 -17.83 -20.00 38.41
N LEU A 41 -17.45 -21.21 38.00
CA LEU A 41 -16.10 -21.49 37.47
C LEU A 41 -15.76 -20.66 36.23
N VAL A 42 -16.70 -20.52 35.28
CA VAL A 42 -16.52 -19.69 34.08
C VAL A 42 -16.40 -18.21 34.43
N LEU A 43 -17.23 -17.70 35.35
CA LEU A 43 -17.15 -16.31 35.82
C LEU A 43 -15.83 -16.02 36.56
N CYS A 44 -15.36 -16.94 37.41
CA CYS A 44 -14.06 -16.83 38.08
C CYS A 44 -12.89 -16.86 37.09
N ALA A 45 -12.94 -17.74 36.08
CA ALA A 45 -11.92 -17.80 35.03
C ALA A 45 -11.89 -16.52 34.18
N PHE A 46 -13.06 -15.98 33.82
CA PHE A 46 -13.17 -14.71 33.08
C PHE A 46 -12.69 -13.52 33.92
N GLY A 47 -13.06 -13.47 35.21
CA GLY A 47 -12.57 -12.46 36.16
C GLY A 47 -11.05 -12.52 36.35
N PHE A 48 -10.47 -13.72 36.47
CA PHE A 48 -9.02 -13.90 36.52
C PHE A 48 -8.33 -13.50 35.22
N TRP A 49 -8.96 -13.73 34.05
CA TRP A 49 -8.43 -13.31 32.76
C TRP A 49 -8.47 -11.79 32.58
N LEU A 50 -9.57 -11.13 32.96
CA LEU A 50 -9.68 -9.67 33.01
C LEU A 50 -8.66 -9.06 34.00
N PHE A 51 -8.50 -9.65 35.19
CA PHE A 51 -7.48 -9.21 36.13
C PHE A 51 -6.08 -9.38 35.55
N SER A 52 -5.78 -10.53 34.93
CA SER A 52 -4.49 -10.78 34.26
C SER A 52 -4.20 -9.83 33.10
N MET A 53 -5.25 -9.35 32.40
CA MET A 53 -5.15 -8.33 31.34
C MET A 53 -5.07 -6.89 31.89
N HIS A 54 -5.47 -6.66 33.15
CA HIS A 54 -5.42 -5.35 33.81
C HIS A 54 -4.30 -5.21 34.86
N ILE A 55 -3.56 -6.27 35.18
CA ILE A 55 -2.22 -6.14 35.79
C ILE A 55 -1.33 -5.39 34.78
N PRO A 56 -0.83 -4.19 35.09
CA PRO A 56 0.06 -3.49 34.17
C PRO A 56 1.35 -4.29 34.03
N SER A 57 1.66 -4.76 32.81
CA SER A 57 2.91 -5.49 32.49
C SER A 57 4.17 -4.61 32.58
N LYS A 58 4.03 -3.37 33.07
CA LYS A 58 5.09 -2.47 33.48
C LYS A 58 4.81 -1.96 34.89
N MET A 59 5.45 -2.59 35.87
CA MET A 59 5.84 -1.88 37.08
C MET A 59 6.97 -0.93 36.67
N GLU A 60 6.65 0.34 36.41
CA GLU A 60 7.68 1.35 36.21
C GLU A 60 8.41 1.56 37.55
N ILE A 61 9.61 0.99 37.64
CA ILE A 61 10.56 1.30 38.70
C ILE A 61 10.82 2.80 38.61
N TRP A 62 10.48 3.53 39.67
CA TRP A 62 10.83 4.94 39.83
C TRP A 62 12.34 5.08 39.99
N GLN A 63 13.05 5.01 38.87
CA GLN A 63 14.47 5.35 38.80
C GLN A 63 14.57 6.87 38.72
N ASP A 64 14.70 7.48 39.90
CA ASP A 64 14.78 8.92 40.09
C ASP A 64 15.97 9.51 39.32
N ASN A 65 15.68 10.27 38.26
CA ASN A 65 16.67 10.78 37.31
C ASN A 65 17.32 12.08 37.82
N SER A 66 17.94 12.00 39.00
CA SER A 66 18.47 13.15 39.75
C SER A 66 19.95 13.02 40.17
N ILE A 67 20.74 12.18 39.49
CA ILE A 67 22.22 12.18 39.63
C ILE A 67 22.88 12.15 38.25
N ASN A 68 23.53 13.26 37.89
CA ASN A 68 24.35 13.37 36.68
C ASN A 68 25.66 12.58 36.83
N SER A 69 25.63 11.29 36.51
CA SER A 69 26.81 10.42 36.50
C SER A 69 27.69 10.69 35.25
N PRO A 70 28.96 11.14 35.41
CA PRO A 70 29.86 11.37 34.27
C PRO A 70 30.13 10.10 33.45
N LEU A 71 29.97 8.91 34.05
CA LEU A 71 30.13 7.63 33.37
C LEU A 71 29.00 7.34 32.37
N GLN A 72 27.79 7.88 32.59
CA GLN A 72 26.64 7.62 31.73
C GLN A 72 26.65 8.50 30.47
N SER A 73 27.01 9.77 30.60
CA SER A 73 27.26 10.65 29.45
C SER A 73 28.46 10.17 28.63
N LEU A 74 29.53 9.68 29.28
CA LEU A 74 30.70 9.12 28.60
C LEU A 74 30.38 7.81 27.85
N ARG A 75 29.53 6.93 28.40
CA ARG A 75 29.00 5.76 27.66
C ARG A 75 28.19 6.18 26.44
N LEU A 76 27.25 7.12 26.59
CA LEU A 76 26.45 7.63 25.47
C LEU A 76 27.33 8.24 24.37
N TYR A 77 28.39 8.95 24.75
CA TYR A 77 29.35 9.52 23.81
C TYR A 77 30.17 8.43 23.10
N GLN A 78 30.67 7.42 23.82
CA GLN A 78 31.35 6.26 23.23
C GLN A 78 30.46 5.49 22.25
N GLU A 79 29.18 5.33 22.57
CA GLU A 79 28.20 4.64 21.72
C GLU A 79 27.88 5.45 20.45
N LYS A 80 27.70 6.77 20.58
CA LYS A 80 27.55 7.67 19.43
C LYS A 80 28.79 7.71 18.54
N VAL A 81 29.99 7.73 19.14
CA VAL A 81 31.25 7.64 18.40
C VAL A 81 31.34 6.31 17.64
N ARG A 82 31.01 5.17 18.27
CA ARG A 82 30.96 3.87 17.57
C ARG A 82 29.98 3.87 16.40
N HIS A 83 28.77 4.42 16.57
CA HIS A 83 27.78 4.53 15.50
C HIS A 83 28.33 5.33 14.31
N HIS A 84 28.84 6.54 14.57
CA HIS A 84 29.43 7.39 13.54
C HIS A 84 30.67 6.73 12.88
N THR A 85 31.50 6.00 13.64
CA THR A 85 32.64 5.25 13.08
C THR A 85 32.17 4.12 12.16
N GLY A 86 31.10 3.41 12.51
CA GLY A 86 30.46 2.41 11.64
C GLY A 86 29.94 3.04 10.34
N GLU A 87 29.18 4.12 10.43
CA GLU A 87 28.67 4.85 9.26
C GLU A 87 29.81 5.36 8.35
N ILE A 88 30.90 5.87 8.93
CA ILE A 88 32.10 6.28 8.17
C ILE A 88 32.79 5.08 7.50
N GLN A 89 32.82 3.92 8.15
CA GLN A 89 33.43 2.70 7.61
C GLN A 89 32.60 2.10 6.46
N ASP A 90 31.27 2.07 6.59
CA ASP A 90 30.34 1.63 5.53
C ASP A 90 30.33 2.60 4.34
N LEU A 91 30.38 3.91 4.60
CA LEU A 91 30.52 4.93 3.55
C LEU A 91 31.87 4.78 2.82
N ARG A 92 32.96 4.52 3.55
CA ARG A 92 34.28 4.27 2.95
C ARG A 92 34.31 2.97 2.14
N GLY A 93 33.62 1.91 2.59
CA GLY A 93 33.41 0.69 1.82
C GLY A 93 32.69 0.97 0.51
N SER A 94 31.60 1.74 0.58
CA SER A 94 30.79 2.16 -0.58
C SER A 94 31.61 3.01 -1.57
N VAL A 95 32.42 3.96 -1.08
CA VAL A 95 33.33 4.78 -1.90
C VAL A 95 34.42 3.94 -2.56
N ASN A 96 35.04 3.00 -1.84
CA ASN A 96 36.02 2.08 -2.40
C ASN A 96 35.40 1.20 -3.52
N GLN A 97 34.16 0.75 -3.34
CA GLN A 97 33.43 -0.03 -4.35
C GLN A 97 33.09 0.81 -5.59
N LEU A 98 32.73 2.08 -5.42
CA LEU A 98 32.52 3.03 -6.52
C LEU A 98 33.83 3.32 -7.28
N ILE A 99 34.96 3.48 -6.58
CA ILE A 99 36.28 3.65 -7.20
C ILE A 99 36.69 2.40 -8.01
N ALA A 100 36.42 1.20 -7.49
CA ALA A 100 36.66 -0.04 -8.23
C ALA A 100 35.84 -0.09 -9.53
N LYS A 101 34.54 0.22 -9.46
CA LYS A 101 33.67 0.28 -10.65
C LYS A 101 34.03 1.40 -11.63
N LEU A 102 34.55 2.53 -11.16
CA LEU A 102 35.07 3.58 -12.03
C LEU A 102 36.28 3.09 -12.84
N LYS A 103 37.25 2.43 -12.20
CA LYS A 103 38.39 1.82 -12.90
C LYS A 103 37.97 0.71 -13.86
N GLU A 104 36.95 -0.08 -13.50
CA GLU A 104 36.37 -1.11 -14.36
C GLU A 104 35.74 -0.51 -15.63
N MET A 105 34.98 0.60 -15.51
CA MET A 105 34.40 1.33 -16.65
C MET A 105 35.45 2.08 -17.49
N GLU A 106 36.52 2.56 -16.86
CA GLU A 106 37.62 3.28 -17.52
C GLU A 106 38.49 2.35 -18.37
N ALA A 107 38.81 1.16 -17.85
CA ALA A 107 39.57 0.11 -18.54
C ALA A 107 38.76 -0.66 -19.62
N MET A 108 37.52 -0.27 -19.86
CA MET A 108 36.56 -0.98 -20.70
C MET A 108 36.71 -0.62 -22.19
N SER A 109 36.59 -1.59 -23.11
CA SER A 109 36.51 -1.31 -24.55
C SER A 109 35.26 -0.47 -24.88
N ASP A 110 35.31 0.39 -25.89
CA ASP A 110 34.14 1.21 -26.27
C ASP A 110 32.97 0.37 -26.78
N GLU A 111 33.22 -0.82 -27.35
CA GLU A 111 32.18 -1.82 -27.64
C GLU A 111 31.53 -2.35 -26.36
N GLN A 112 32.32 -2.60 -25.31
CA GLN A 112 31.81 -3.05 -24.01
C GLN A 112 31.07 -1.92 -23.29
N LYS A 113 31.54 -0.67 -23.38
CA LYS A 113 30.81 0.52 -22.89
C LYS A 113 29.48 0.68 -23.63
N MET A 114 29.45 0.45 -24.95
CA MET A 114 28.23 0.45 -25.74
C MET A 114 27.28 -0.67 -25.33
N ALA A 115 27.79 -1.90 -25.15
CA ALA A 115 27.02 -3.05 -24.68
C ALA A 115 26.44 -2.82 -23.27
N GLN A 116 27.21 -2.26 -22.34
CA GLN A 116 26.71 -1.89 -21.01
C GLN A 116 25.66 -0.76 -21.09
N LYS A 117 25.85 0.24 -21.95
CA LYS A 117 24.83 1.28 -22.19
C LYS A 117 23.55 0.66 -22.75
N ILE A 118 23.65 -0.26 -23.71
CA ILE A 118 22.51 -1.00 -24.29
C ILE A 118 21.81 -1.83 -23.21
N MET A 119 22.54 -2.61 -22.40
CA MET A 119 21.95 -3.39 -21.31
C MET A 119 21.25 -2.49 -20.27
N LYS A 120 21.83 -1.33 -19.94
CA LYS A 120 21.24 -0.34 -19.04
C LYS A 120 19.95 0.28 -19.63
N MET A 121 19.90 0.51 -20.94
CA MET A 121 18.68 0.95 -21.64
C MET A 121 17.62 -0.14 -21.70
N ILE A 122 17.99 -1.40 -21.98
CA ILE A 122 17.09 -2.57 -22.00
C ILE A 122 16.44 -2.80 -20.63
N GLN A 123 17.15 -2.49 -19.53
CA GLN A 123 16.62 -2.59 -18.16
C GLN A 123 15.55 -1.53 -17.80
N GLY A 124 15.11 -0.69 -18.75
CA GLY A 124 13.85 0.09 -18.67
C GLY A 124 13.86 1.31 -17.72
N ASP A 125 14.82 1.40 -16.81
CA ASP A 125 15.00 2.54 -15.90
C ASP A 125 15.99 3.60 -16.40
N TYR A 126 16.57 3.44 -17.61
CA TYR A 126 17.39 4.49 -18.24
C TYR A 126 16.55 5.63 -18.82
N ILE A 127 16.01 6.46 -17.93
CA ILE A 127 15.52 7.80 -18.25
C ILE A 127 16.45 8.78 -17.55
N GLU A 128 17.12 9.64 -18.32
CA GLU A 128 18.10 10.63 -17.83
C GLU A 128 17.44 11.83 -17.11
N LYS A 129 16.30 11.61 -16.44
CA LYS A 129 15.52 12.63 -15.71
C LYS A 129 14.99 12.05 -14.39
N PRO A 130 15.09 12.78 -13.27
CA PRO A 130 14.53 12.34 -11.99
C PRO A 130 13.01 12.16 -12.07
N ASP A 131 12.48 11.22 -11.29
CA ASP A 131 11.07 10.88 -11.22
C ASP A 131 10.45 11.36 -9.90
N PHE A 132 9.75 12.48 -9.95
CA PHE A 132 9.08 13.09 -8.79
C PHE A 132 7.70 12.45 -8.48
N ALA A 133 7.25 11.52 -9.33
CA ALA A 133 6.09 10.66 -9.08
C ALA A 133 6.48 9.28 -8.50
N LEU A 134 7.77 9.02 -8.25
CA LEU A 134 8.20 7.75 -7.67
C LEU A 134 7.71 7.59 -6.22
N LYS A 135 7.08 6.45 -5.92
CA LYS A 135 6.76 6.01 -4.57
C LYS A 135 8.04 5.65 -3.83
N SER A 136 8.36 6.41 -2.79
CA SER A 136 9.60 6.21 -2.02
C SER A 136 9.57 4.88 -1.30
N ILE A 137 10.57 4.03 -1.58
CA ILE A 137 10.84 2.76 -0.85
C ILE A 137 11.51 3.12 0.49
N GLY A 138 10.73 3.78 1.36
CA GLY A 138 11.23 4.54 2.50
C GLY A 138 10.41 4.39 3.78
N LYS A 139 9.84 3.19 4.03
CA LYS A 139 9.05 2.94 5.24
C LYS A 139 9.07 1.48 5.69
N TRP A 140 10.16 1.05 6.34
CA TRP A 140 10.23 0.20 7.55
C TRP A 140 11.70 -0.19 7.80
N PRO A 141 12.18 -0.30 9.06
CA PRO A 141 11.50 0.08 10.30
C PRO A 141 11.39 1.62 10.47
N PRO A 142 10.45 2.10 11.30
CA PRO A 142 10.37 3.52 11.62
C PRO A 142 11.57 3.95 12.47
N ARG A 143 12.50 4.73 11.89
CA ARG A 143 13.43 5.54 12.69
C ARG A 143 12.60 6.58 13.47
N PRO A 144 12.89 6.85 14.74
CA PRO A 144 12.25 7.95 15.46
C PRO A 144 12.56 9.28 14.75
N PRO A 145 11.62 10.22 14.66
CA PRO A 145 11.80 11.47 13.93
C PRO A 145 12.90 12.32 14.59
N GLN A 146 13.99 12.57 13.87
CA GLN A 146 14.97 13.57 14.28
C GLN A 146 14.41 14.97 13.99
N PRO A 147 14.51 15.94 14.92
CA PRO A 147 13.78 17.21 14.84
C PRO A 147 14.28 18.18 13.75
N THR A 148 15.26 17.79 12.94
CA THR A 148 15.91 18.66 11.93
C THR A 148 15.97 18.06 10.52
N SER A 149 15.57 16.81 10.31
CA SER A 149 15.56 16.20 8.97
C SER A 149 14.24 16.45 8.24
N SER A 150 14.28 17.10 7.08
CA SER A 150 13.18 17.14 6.13
C SER A 150 12.88 15.72 5.64
N ILE A 151 11.83 15.09 6.20
CA ILE A 151 11.41 13.74 5.82
C ILE A 151 11.02 13.76 4.34
N LEU A 152 11.87 13.16 3.50
CA LEU A 152 11.67 13.06 2.06
C LEU A 152 10.54 12.07 1.77
N ARG A 153 9.30 12.56 1.77
CA ARG A 153 8.11 11.78 1.45
C ARG A 153 8.15 11.42 -0.03
N GLY A 154 7.85 10.16 -0.36
CA GLY A 154 7.61 9.78 -1.74
C GLY A 154 6.34 10.40 -2.29
N ALA A 155 6.13 10.27 -3.60
CA ALA A 155 4.83 10.58 -4.19
C ALA A 155 3.73 9.67 -3.63
N THR A 156 2.49 10.17 -3.63
CA THR A 156 1.29 9.45 -3.17
C THR A 156 0.10 9.79 -4.05
N ILE A 157 -0.87 8.88 -4.19
CA ILE A 157 -2.13 9.22 -4.86
C ILE A 157 -3.04 10.05 -3.96
N ASP A 158 -3.74 11.00 -4.55
CA ASP A 158 -4.92 11.64 -3.99
C ASP A 158 -6.16 10.82 -4.37
N PHE A 159 -6.63 10.01 -3.42
CA PHE A 159 -7.73 9.06 -3.65
C PHE A 159 -9.10 9.72 -3.81
N GLU A 160 -9.28 10.95 -3.32
CA GLU A 160 -10.54 11.71 -3.46
C GLU A 160 -10.68 12.26 -4.90
N HIS A 161 -9.56 12.63 -5.52
CA HIS A 161 -9.50 13.22 -6.87
C HIS A 161 -9.06 12.22 -7.95
N THR A 162 -9.17 10.92 -7.66
CA THR A 162 -8.81 9.79 -8.54
C THR A 162 -10.03 8.90 -8.79
N SER A 163 -10.16 8.33 -9.99
CA SER A 163 -11.27 7.45 -10.35
C SER A 163 -11.32 6.17 -9.51
N ALA A 164 -12.52 5.61 -9.34
CA ALA A 164 -12.69 4.33 -8.66
C ALA A 164 -12.00 3.18 -9.43
N THR A 165 -11.24 2.37 -8.70
CA THR A 165 -10.61 1.16 -9.25
C THR A 165 -11.65 0.18 -9.78
N TYR A 166 -11.43 -0.35 -10.99
CA TYR A 166 -12.22 -1.42 -11.57
C TYR A 166 -12.05 -2.71 -10.77
N ASN A 167 -13.12 -3.13 -10.08
CA ASN A 167 -13.19 -4.45 -9.45
C ASN A 167 -14.02 -5.40 -10.32
N HIS A 168 -13.49 -6.59 -10.62
CA HIS A 168 -14.19 -7.56 -11.47
C HIS A 168 -14.92 -8.61 -10.62
N ASP A 169 -16.26 -8.55 -10.61
CA ASP A 169 -17.14 -9.51 -9.90
C ASP A 169 -16.91 -11.00 -10.20
N LYS A 170 -16.12 -11.35 -11.22
CA LYS A 170 -15.75 -12.75 -11.52
C LYS A 170 -14.58 -13.28 -10.66
N ALA A 171 -13.97 -12.47 -9.82
CA ALA A 171 -13.05 -12.91 -8.77
C ALA A 171 -13.75 -13.55 -7.54
N ARG A 172 -15.07 -13.77 -7.59
CA ARG A 172 -15.82 -14.54 -6.58
C ARG A 172 -15.42 -16.02 -6.60
N SER A 173 -14.43 -16.35 -5.78
CA SER A 173 -14.23 -17.74 -5.35
C SER A 173 -15.50 -18.27 -4.65
N TYR A 174 -15.74 -19.57 -4.76
CA TYR A 174 -16.85 -20.26 -4.08
C TYR A 174 -16.78 -20.12 -2.54
N TRP A 175 -15.60 -19.77 -2.01
CA TRP A 175 -15.30 -19.57 -0.58
C TRP A 175 -15.49 -18.13 -0.09
N ASN A 176 -16.57 -17.49 -0.55
CA ASN A 176 -16.81 -16.05 -0.42
C ASN A 176 -17.05 -15.52 1.02
N TRP A 177 -16.95 -16.36 2.06
CA TRP A 177 -17.02 -15.93 3.47
C TRP A 177 -15.70 -15.27 3.95
N ILE A 178 -14.58 -15.52 3.28
CA ILE A 178 -13.29 -14.88 3.53
C ILE A 178 -13.06 -13.78 2.49
N ARG A 179 -13.55 -12.57 2.80
CA ARG A 179 -13.59 -11.39 1.91
C ARG A 179 -12.22 -10.70 1.69
N LEU A 180 -11.12 -11.46 1.71
CA LEU A 180 -9.75 -10.92 1.88
C LEU A 180 -8.94 -10.72 0.60
N TRP A 181 -9.38 -11.22 -0.56
CA TRP A 181 -8.57 -11.28 -1.80
C TRP A 181 -9.19 -10.48 -2.94
N ASN A 182 -9.13 -9.14 -2.85
CA ASN A 182 -9.38 -8.28 -4.01
C ASN A 182 -8.16 -8.32 -4.95
N TYR A 183 -8.34 -8.87 -6.16
CA TYR A 183 -7.27 -8.92 -7.19
C TYR A 183 -7.03 -7.59 -7.92
N ALA A 184 -7.78 -6.54 -7.59
CA ALA A 184 -7.69 -5.23 -8.25
C ALA A 184 -6.61 -4.36 -7.59
N GLN A 185 -5.62 -3.90 -8.37
CA GLN A 185 -4.52 -3.09 -7.85
C GLN A 185 -4.97 -1.68 -7.44
N PRO A 186 -4.42 -1.10 -6.35
CA PRO A 186 -4.69 0.27 -5.96
C PRO A 186 -4.02 1.26 -6.94
N PRO A 187 -4.56 2.50 -7.07
CA PRO A 187 -3.94 3.58 -7.85
C PRO A 187 -2.44 3.79 -7.61
N ASP A 188 -2.00 3.61 -6.36
CA ASP A 188 -0.60 3.71 -5.91
C ASP A 188 0.40 2.87 -6.73
N VAL A 189 -0.05 1.80 -7.40
CA VAL A 189 0.83 0.92 -8.19
C VAL A 189 1.50 1.66 -9.35
N ILE A 190 0.87 2.71 -9.90
CA ILE A 190 1.42 3.47 -11.04
C ILE A 190 2.66 4.30 -10.68
N LEU A 191 2.95 4.41 -9.38
CA LEU A 191 4.09 5.12 -8.81
C LEU A 191 5.25 4.16 -8.48
N GLU A 192 5.06 2.85 -8.68
CA GLU A 192 6.04 1.80 -8.38
C GLU A 192 6.81 1.38 -9.65
N PRO A 193 8.03 0.82 -9.53
CA PRO A 193 8.82 0.41 -10.69
C PRO A 193 8.39 -0.93 -11.30
N ASN A 194 7.48 -1.67 -10.68
CA ASN A 194 7.10 -3.02 -11.13
C ASN A 194 6.15 -2.99 -12.33
N MET A 195 6.58 -3.57 -13.45
CA MET A 195 5.86 -3.58 -14.74
C MET A 195 5.38 -5.00 -15.15
N THR A 196 5.27 -5.96 -14.22
CA THR A 196 4.78 -7.31 -14.55
C THR A 196 3.31 -7.30 -15.02
N PRO A 197 2.91 -8.19 -15.95
CA PRO A 197 1.52 -8.27 -16.42
C PRO A 197 0.51 -8.40 -15.27
N GLY A 198 -0.48 -7.52 -15.24
CA GLY A 198 -1.48 -7.43 -14.16
C GLY A 198 -1.08 -6.53 -12.99
N ASN A 199 0.15 -6.02 -12.93
CA ASN A 199 0.58 -4.99 -11.98
C ASN A 199 0.29 -3.59 -12.53
N CYS A 200 -0.98 -3.32 -12.84
CA CYS A 200 -1.47 -2.04 -13.35
C CYS A 200 -2.76 -1.62 -12.65
N TRP A 201 -2.95 -0.31 -12.46
CA TRP A 201 -4.20 0.22 -11.93
C TRP A 201 -5.25 0.27 -13.03
N ALA A 202 -6.35 -0.46 -12.85
CA ALA A 202 -7.49 -0.45 -13.74
C ALA A 202 -8.58 0.50 -13.24
N PHE A 203 -9.17 1.31 -14.12
CA PHE A 203 -10.40 2.08 -13.86
C PHE A 203 -11.50 1.71 -14.86
N VAL A 204 -12.77 1.96 -14.50
CA VAL A 204 -13.94 1.56 -15.30
C VAL A 204 -14.02 2.34 -16.62
N GLY A 205 -14.22 1.64 -17.73
CA GLY A 205 -14.41 2.24 -19.06
C GLY A 205 -13.14 2.82 -19.70
N ASP A 206 -13.34 3.73 -20.67
CA ASP A 206 -12.31 4.42 -21.47
C ASP A 206 -11.82 5.75 -20.86
N ARG A 207 -12.56 6.27 -19.86
CA ARG A 207 -12.37 7.61 -19.28
C ARG A 207 -12.14 7.54 -17.78
N GLY A 208 -11.13 8.26 -17.31
CA GLY A 208 -10.77 8.27 -15.90
C GLY A 208 -9.72 9.35 -15.60
N GLN A 209 -9.43 9.54 -14.32
CA GLN A 209 -8.38 10.46 -13.89
C GLN A 209 -7.63 9.92 -12.68
N VAL A 210 -6.36 10.28 -12.58
CA VAL A 210 -5.54 10.04 -11.38
C VAL A 210 -4.82 11.31 -10.99
N THR A 211 -4.84 11.62 -9.70
CA THR A 211 -4.18 12.79 -9.13
C THR A 211 -3.00 12.35 -8.27
N ILE A 212 -1.79 12.67 -8.72
CA ILE A 212 -0.52 12.29 -8.09
C ILE A 212 0.00 13.49 -7.31
N ARG A 213 0.14 13.35 -5.99
CA ARG A 213 0.89 14.30 -5.15
C ARG A 213 2.37 13.94 -5.27
N LEU A 214 3.19 14.90 -5.73
CA LEU A 214 4.61 14.68 -5.99
C LEU A 214 5.43 14.66 -4.69
N ALA A 215 6.61 14.03 -4.72
CA ALA A 215 7.52 13.99 -3.57
C ALA A 215 7.92 15.40 -3.05
N GLN A 216 7.92 16.40 -3.93
CA GLN A 216 8.14 17.81 -3.62
C GLN A 216 7.59 18.72 -4.74
N LYS A 217 7.46 20.02 -4.49
CA LYS A 217 7.14 21.01 -5.54
C LYS A 217 8.25 21.07 -6.60
N VAL A 218 7.88 21.06 -7.87
CA VAL A 218 8.81 21.13 -9.02
C VAL A 218 8.27 21.94 -10.20
N TYR A 219 9.16 22.56 -10.95
CA TYR A 219 8.88 23.14 -12.27
C TYR A 219 8.80 21.99 -13.28
N LEU A 220 7.59 21.70 -13.75
CA LEU A 220 7.31 20.54 -14.59
C LEU A 220 7.82 20.72 -16.02
N SER A 221 8.36 19.65 -16.60
CA SER A 221 8.97 19.66 -17.93
C SER A 221 8.43 18.56 -18.86
N ASN A 222 8.31 17.33 -18.36
CA ASN A 222 7.91 16.15 -19.13
C ASN A 222 7.13 15.18 -18.23
N LEU A 223 6.23 14.40 -18.81
CA LEU A 223 5.64 13.21 -18.18
C LEU A 223 6.02 11.98 -19.00
N THR A 224 6.36 10.86 -18.35
CA THR A 224 6.54 9.58 -19.05
C THR A 224 5.41 8.64 -18.66
N LEU A 225 4.75 8.06 -19.67
CA LEU A 225 3.77 6.99 -19.49
C LEU A 225 4.36 5.68 -20.01
N GLN A 226 4.09 4.58 -19.31
CA GLN A 226 4.56 3.25 -19.67
C GLN A 226 3.42 2.24 -19.73
N HIS A 227 3.58 1.24 -20.59
CA HIS A 227 2.68 0.09 -20.73
C HIS A 227 3.47 -1.17 -21.09
N ILE A 228 2.92 -2.35 -20.81
CA ILE A 228 3.53 -3.61 -21.24
C ILE A 228 3.53 -3.75 -22.78
N PRO A 229 4.57 -4.36 -23.38
CA PRO A 229 4.57 -4.70 -24.80
C PRO A 229 3.59 -5.84 -25.10
N LYS A 230 3.11 -5.89 -26.35
CA LYS A 230 2.20 -6.92 -26.85
C LYS A 230 2.70 -8.35 -26.60
N THR A 231 4.02 -8.55 -26.63
CA THR A 231 4.71 -9.83 -26.45
C THR A 231 4.59 -10.45 -25.06
N ILE A 232 4.23 -9.66 -24.03
CA ILE A 232 3.98 -10.17 -22.66
C ILE A 232 2.52 -9.97 -22.20
N SER A 233 1.64 -9.53 -23.11
CA SER A 233 0.21 -9.40 -22.83
C SER A 233 -0.46 -10.78 -22.89
N LEU A 234 -1.06 -11.21 -21.77
CA LEU A 234 -1.74 -12.52 -21.67
C LEU A 234 -2.96 -12.65 -22.60
N SER A 235 -3.50 -11.55 -23.12
CA SER A 235 -4.56 -11.52 -24.13
C SER A 235 -4.04 -11.42 -25.57
N GLY A 236 -2.74 -11.17 -25.78
CA GLY A 236 -2.16 -10.80 -27.08
C GLY A 236 -2.62 -9.43 -27.59
N SER A 237 -3.37 -8.66 -26.81
CA SER A 237 -3.94 -7.35 -27.15
C SER A 237 -3.38 -6.23 -26.26
N LEU A 238 -3.56 -4.98 -26.71
CA LEU A 238 -3.20 -3.76 -25.97
C LEU A 238 -4.37 -2.74 -25.94
N ASP A 239 -5.59 -3.23 -26.18
CA ASP A 239 -6.85 -2.48 -26.19
C ASP A 239 -7.17 -1.78 -24.86
N THR A 240 -6.60 -2.29 -23.77
CA THR A 240 -6.70 -1.75 -22.40
C THR A 240 -5.73 -0.60 -22.11
N ALA A 241 -4.78 -0.31 -23.01
CA ALA A 241 -3.85 0.79 -22.82
C ALA A 241 -4.57 2.15 -22.93
N PRO A 242 -4.15 3.19 -22.16
CA PRO A 242 -4.66 4.54 -22.36
C PRO A 242 -4.29 5.05 -23.76
N LYS A 243 -5.15 5.87 -24.34
CA LYS A 243 -4.93 6.47 -25.66
C LYS A 243 -4.79 7.99 -25.55
N ASP A 244 -5.90 8.73 -25.58
CA ASP A 244 -5.89 10.19 -25.54
C ASP A 244 -5.94 10.65 -24.07
N PHE A 245 -5.05 11.54 -23.67
CA PHE A 245 -4.98 12.02 -22.29
C PHE A 245 -4.53 13.47 -22.15
N ILE A 246 -4.91 14.10 -21.04
CA ILE A 246 -4.64 15.50 -20.71
C ILE A 246 -3.90 15.56 -19.38
N ILE A 247 -2.89 16.43 -19.29
CA ILE A 247 -2.10 16.67 -18.08
C ILE A 247 -2.48 18.04 -17.50
N TYR A 248 -2.76 18.08 -16.21
CA TYR A 248 -2.93 19.32 -15.43
C TYR A 248 -1.95 19.36 -14.26
N GLY A 249 -1.45 20.55 -13.93
CA GLY A 249 -0.65 20.80 -12.72
C GLY A 249 -1.48 21.52 -11.66
N MET A 250 -1.21 21.23 -10.39
CA MET A 250 -1.77 21.94 -9.23
C MET A 250 -0.64 22.27 -8.24
N GLU A 251 -0.65 23.46 -7.64
CA GLU A 251 0.37 23.84 -6.65
C GLU A 251 0.25 23.01 -5.36
N SER A 252 -0.98 22.70 -4.97
CA SER A 252 -1.37 21.73 -3.94
C SER A 252 -2.63 21.00 -4.41
N SER A 253 -2.89 19.80 -3.90
CA SER A 253 -4.15 19.08 -4.13
C SER A 253 -5.02 19.11 -2.86
N PRO A 254 -6.33 19.40 -2.93
CA PRO A 254 -7.00 20.05 -4.07
C PRO A 254 -6.49 21.49 -4.30
N GLY A 255 -6.71 22.04 -5.50
CA GLY A 255 -6.26 23.37 -5.90
C GLY A 255 -6.65 23.74 -7.34
N GLU A 256 -6.14 24.87 -7.84
CA GLU A 256 -6.33 25.32 -9.23
C GLU A 256 -5.70 24.34 -10.23
N GLU A 257 -6.48 23.86 -11.21
CA GLU A 257 -6.02 22.96 -12.27
C GLU A 257 -5.52 23.74 -13.48
N VAL A 258 -4.20 23.74 -13.67
CA VAL A 258 -3.52 24.41 -14.79
C VAL A 258 -3.28 23.42 -15.91
N PHE A 259 -3.85 23.64 -17.10
CA PHE A 259 -3.59 22.80 -18.28
C PHE A 259 -2.11 22.83 -18.67
N LEU A 260 -1.46 21.67 -18.80
CA LEU A 260 -0.04 21.54 -19.18
C LEU A 260 0.17 20.90 -20.56
N GLY A 261 -0.83 20.19 -21.09
CA GLY A 261 -0.82 19.67 -22.45
C GLY A 261 -1.80 18.51 -22.67
N ALA A 262 -2.09 18.22 -23.94
CA ALA A 262 -2.88 17.06 -24.37
C ALA A 262 -2.08 16.18 -25.36
N PHE A 263 -2.15 14.87 -25.19
CA PHE A 263 -1.27 13.89 -25.81
C PHE A 263 -2.00 12.58 -26.17
N GLN A 264 -1.37 11.76 -27.01
CA GLN A 264 -1.85 10.42 -27.36
C GLN A 264 -0.71 9.41 -27.19
N PHE A 265 -0.97 8.31 -26.48
CA PHE A 265 -0.03 7.22 -26.22
C PHE A 265 -0.19 6.10 -27.26
N GLN A 266 0.89 5.73 -27.97
CA GLN A 266 0.90 4.65 -28.98
C GLN A 266 1.34 3.32 -28.35
N PRO A 267 0.47 2.29 -28.25
CA PRO A 267 0.70 1.14 -27.37
C PRO A 267 1.83 0.22 -27.84
N GLU A 268 2.26 0.32 -29.09
CA GLU A 268 3.43 -0.35 -29.66
C GLU A 268 4.73 0.04 -28.93
N ASN A 269 4.79 1.25 -28.36
CA ASN A 269 5.95 1.78 -27.64
C ASN A 269 5.77 1.66 -26.12
N THR A 270 6.55 0.79 -25.48
CA THR A 270 6.46 0.46 -24.04
C THR A 270 6.67 1.65 -23.10
N ILE A 271 7.46 2.64 -23.52
CA ILE A 271 7.83 3.83 -22.75
C ILE A 271 7.74 5.03 -23.69
N GLN A 272 6.94 6.04 -23.36
CA GLN A 272 6.84 7.29 -24.11
C GLN A 272 6.93 8.49 -23.18
N MET A 273 7.80 9.44 -23.53
CA MET A 273 7.98 10.70 -22.83
C MET A 273 7.29 11.83 -23.60
N PHE A 274 6.51 12.63 -22.89
CA PHE A 274 5.68 13.70 -23.41
C PHE A 274 6.18 15.05 -22.82
N PRO A 275 6.88 15.87 -23.62
CA PRO A 275 7.22 17.25 -23.24
C PRO A 275 5.95 18.07 -23.07
N LEU A 276 5.87 18.83 -21.98
CA LEU A 276 4.67 19.62 -21.68
C LEU A 276 4.54 20.82 -22.65
N GLN A 277 3.32 21.06 -23.13
CA GLN A 277 3.03 22.08 -24.15
C GLN A 277 2.94 23.48 -23.54
N ASN A 278 2.35 23.59 -22.34
CA ASN A 278 2.24 24.86 -21.61
C ASN A 278 3.24 24.88 -20.45
N HIS A 279 4.44 25.40 -20.71
CA HIS A 279 5.43 25.67 -19.66
C HIS A 279 4.98 26.85 -18.80
N GLN A 280 5.02 26.67 -17.48
CA GLN A 280 4.52 27.63 -16.50
C GLN A 280 5.65 28.06 -15.56
N PRO A 281 5.82 29.37 -15.26
CA PRO A 281 6.88 29.87 -14.38
C PRO A 281 6.59 29.66 -12.88
N ARG A 282 5.84 28.60 -12.53
CA ARG A 282 5.51 28.21 -11.15
C ARG A 282 5.76 26.72 -10.91
N ALA A 283 6.09 26.37 -9.68
CA ALA A 283 6.31 24.99 -9.26
C ALA A 283 5.00 24.32 -8.81
N PHE A 284 4.79 23.07 -9.19
CA PHE A 284 3.60 22.28 -8.91
C PHE A 284 3.90 21.21 -7.87
N GLY A 285 3.00 21.02 -6.91
CA GLY A 285 3.07 19.96 -5.89
C GLY A 285 2.25 18.72 -6.24
N ALA A 286 1.35 18.81 -7.23
CA ALA A 286 0.58 17.68 -7.73
C ALA A 286 0.36 17.77 -9.25
N VAL A 287 0.14 16.61 -9.87
CA VAL A 287 -0.21 16.46 -11.29
C VAL A 287 -1.47 15.59 -11.40
N LYS A 288 -2.44 16.02 -12.20
CA LYS A 288 -3.59 15.20 -12.60
C LYS A 288 -3.40 14.72 -14.03
N VAL A 289 -3.50 13.41 -14.23
CA VAL A 289 -3.53 12.77 -15.55
C VAL A 289 -4.97 12.34 -15.81
N LYS A 290 -5.59 12.89 -16.85
CA LYS A 290 -6.98 12.65 -17.22
C LYS A 290 -7.03 11.88 -18.55
N ILE A 291 -7.35 10.60 -18.48
CA ILE A 291 -7.53 9.74 -19.64
C ILE A 291 -8.92 10.00 -20.24
N SER A 292 -8.95 10.22 -21.55
CA SER A 292 -10.14 10.58 -22.33
C SER A 292 -10.60 9.48 -23.29
N SER A 293 -9.73 8.52 -23.59
CA SER A 293 -10.01 7.32 -24.40
C SER A 293 -8.99 6.21 -24.13
N ASN A 294 -9.28 5.00 -24.60
CA ASN A 294 -8.36 3.87 -24.64
C ASN A 294 -8.27 3.26 -26.06
N TRP A 295 -7.55 2.14 -26.20
CA TRP A 295 -7.35 1.46 -27.49
C TRP A 295 -8.44 0.42 -27.84
N GLY A 296 -9.62 0.53 -27.23
CA GLY A 296 -10.82 -0.19 -27.65
C GLY A 296 -11.46 -1.10 -26.59
N ASN A 297 -10.91 -1.21 -25.39
CA ASN A 297 -11.52 -2.05 -24.35
C ASN A 297 -12.79 -1.39 -23.76
N PRO A 298 -13.97 -2.00 -23.86
CA PRO A 298 -15.23 -1.38 -23.41
C PRO A 298 -15.47 -1.52 -21.89
N ARG A 299 -14.58 -2.18 -21.13
CA ARG A 299 -14.80 -2.50 -19.71
C ARG A 299 -13.89 -1.73 -18.77
N PHE A 300 -12.60 -1.61 -19.11
CA PHE A 300 -11.62 -0.92 -18.27
C PHE A 300 -10.41 -0.48 -19.08
N THR A 301 -9.68 0.48 -18.54
CA THR A 301 -8.37 0.93 -19.02
C THR A 301 -7.35 0.68 -17.92
N CYS A 302 -6.16 0.17 -18.25
CA CYS A 302 -5.10 -0.11 -17.28
C CYS A 302 -3.89 0.81 -17.47
N LEU A 303 -3.51 1.50 -16.40
CA LEU A 303 -2.35 2.37 -16.33
C LEU A 303 -1.24 1.65 -15.56
N TYR A 304 -0.08 1.43 -16.19
CA TYR A 304 1.01 0.65 -15.61
C TYR A 304 1.96 1.49 -14.76
N ARG A 305 2.64 2.49 -15.34
CA ARG A 305 3.52 3.41 -14.61
C ARG A 305 3.49 4.81 -15.18
N VAL A 306 3.49 5.81 -14.31
CA VAL A 306 3.58 7.24 -14.64
C VAL A 306 4.79 7.83 -13.92
N ARG A 307 5.73 8.39 -14.68
CA ARG A 307 6.88 9.14 -14.15
C ARG A 307 6.71 10.63 -14.42
N VAL A 308 7.08 11.49 -13.47
CA VAL A 308 6.93 12.96 -13.61
C VAL A 308 8.29 13.64 -13.50
N HIS A 309 8.65 14.45 -14.49
CA HIS A 309 10.00 15.01 -14.64
C HIS A 309 10.00 16.54 -14.64
N GLY A 310 10.93 17.13 -13.91
CA GLY A 310 11.03 18.58 -13.74
C GLY A 310 12.34 19.03 -13.12
N SER A 311 12.36 20.28 -12.65
CA SER A 311 13.46 20.88 -11.88
C SER A 311 12.95 21.37 -10.52
N VAL A 312 13.81 21.34 -9.51
CA VAL A 312 13.55 21.98 -8.20
C VAL A 312 13.87 23.48 -8.26
N ALA A 313 14.91 23.85 -9.01
CA ALA A 313 15.23 25.25 -9.31
C ALA A 313 14.29 25.80 -10.41
N PRO A 314 13.97 27.11 -10.41
CA PRO A 314 13.25 27.76 -11.51
C PRO A 314 13.96 27.53 -12.86
N PRO A 315 13.23 27.50 -13.98
CA PRO A 315 13.85 27.48 -15.30
C PRO A 315 14.65 28.77 -15.51
N THR A 316 15.96 28.66 -15.67
CA THR A 316 16.84 29.79 -15.99
C THR A 316 16.41 30.40 -17.32
N GLN A 317 15.94 31.66 -17.30
CA GLN A 317 15.76 32.42 -18.53
C GLN A 317 17.15 32.82 -19.04
N ASN A 318 17.68 32.08 -20.01
CA ASN A 318 18.84 32.52 -20.77
C ASN A 318 18.43 33.74 -21.61
N PRO A 319 19.03 34.93 -21.43
CA PRO A 319 18.69 36.11 -22.23
C PRO A 319 19.18 36.04 -23.69
N ALA A 320 20.01 35.05 -24.02
CA ALA A 320 20.63 34.85 -25.32
C ALA A 320 19.71 34.13 -26.33
N LEU A 321 18.57 34.75 -26.66
CA LEU A 321 17.75 34.46 -27.85
C LEU A 321 16.76 35.62 -28.10
N LYS A 322 17.34 36.80 -28.36
CA LYS A 322 16.67 38.04 -28.79
C LYS A 322 17.53 38.82 -29.79
N GLU A 323 17.99 38.11 -30.83
CA GLU A 323 18.46 38.65 -32.11
C GLU A 323 17.81 37.80 -33.22
#